data_AF-A0A395IIV4-F1
#
_entry.id   AF-A0A395IIV4-F1
#
_cell.length_a   1.000
_cell.length_b   1.000
_cell.length_c   1.000
_cell.angle_alpha   90.00
_cell.angle_beta   90.00
_cell.angle_gamma   90.00
#
_symmetry.space_group_name_H-M   'P 1'
#
loop_
_entity.id
_entity.type
_entity.pdbx_description
1 polymer ?
#
loop_
_entity_poly.entity_id
_entity_poly.type
_entity_poly.pdbx_seq_one_letter_code
_entity_poly.pdbx_strand_id
1 'polypeptide(L)'
;MASLQSISEPNPTLGNALNTNYEVDFVIDYRFATTNKVQAEEQFVKLIEALNDVGLMTEVRHGDNCALLIFIKTASSRHLRSEVYRSRVQDWLYGVRTAAPEKNMQEALSAEPMTEAERLRLAWIKEITSKYLLTTKDLEDIKDRFGEKIGFYFAFLQSYFMFLIFPAAFGFCAWVLFGQYSPIYAVVNGLWSIVYTEYWKKQETDLAVQWGVRGVSKIQHKRPDFKHEREIKDPVTGEQIKFYSPVKRLSRQLLQVPFALCATVILGSLIATCFAIEIFISEVYNGPFKAYLTFLPTIILTVFMPTLTALLTGFASKLTDLENYETVDSHDAAMVQKIFVLNFITSYMPIFLTAFVYVPFAQVIVPHLDIFQMAVRPFAENDEQMTVPKAGFQINPDRLKSQVIYFTVTAQIVNLPSKLLFHTSREASLETLVYLFSGDGFGPDGTPSKMTGWGLLLTMFFSEHIYLTLRRAIRLALSKIDSPGLQRERRERFAVRKQYLQETLSQEAAEKAAQGGIIQGEKISRSTLEEEARESTLRGHGTAEERFWARQRGQGETIAMGRSFINKAAPEQVESKKEL
;
A
#
# COMPACT_ATOMS: atom_id res chain seq x y z
N MET A 1 7.85 -40.59 -60.72
CA MET A 1 8.12 -39.21 -60.28
C MET A 1 6.80 -38.62 -59.82
N ALA A 2 6.74 -37.96 -58.67
CA ALA A 2 5.56 -37.27 -58.17
C ALA A 2 5.98 -35.92 -57.60
N SER A 3 5.27 -34.85 -57.97
CA SER A 3 5.58 -33.48 -57.57
C SER A 3 4.59 -32.99 -56.51
N LEU A 4 5.10 -32.32 -55.48
CA LEU A 4 4.32 -31.73 -54.40
C LEU A 4 3.37 -30.64 -54.94
N GLN A 5 2.09 -30.69 -54.54
CA GLN A 5 1.19 -29.54 -54.59
C GLN A 5 1.11 -28.90 -53.20
N SER A 6 1.09 -27.57 -53.16
CA SER A 6 1.20 -26.77 -51.93
C SER A 6 -0.13 -26.69 -51.19
N ILE A 7 -0.20 -27.33 -50.01
CA ILE A 7 -1.34 -27.24 -49.09
C ILE A 7 -1.26 -25.91 -48.30
N SER A 8 -1.55 -24.78 -48.95
CA SER A 8 -1.72 -23.46 -48.30
C SER A 8 -2.32 -22.41 -49.26
N GLU A 9 -3.61 -22.52 -49.57
CA GLU A 9 -4.40 -21.35 -50.01
C GLU A 9 -5.34 -20.93 -48.86
N PRO A 10 -5.13 -19.76 -48.24
CA PRO A 10 -5.97 -19.32 -47.14
C PRO A 10 -7.34 -18.86 -47.65
N ASN A 11 -8.40 -19.58 -47.27
CA ASN A 11 -9.77 -19.27 -47.67
C ASN A 11 -10.19 -17.88 -47.15
N PRO A 12 -10.44 -16.88 -48.03
CA PRO A 12 -10.52 -15.47 -47.65
C PRO A 12 -11.72 -15.11 -46.77
N THR A 13 -12.71 -16.00 -46.63
CA THR A 13 -13.87 -15.80 -45.75
C THR A 13 -13.56 -15.99 -44.27
N LEU A 14 -12.47 -16.68 -43.91
CA LEU A 14 -12.17 -17.03 -42.50
C LEU A 14 -11.39 -15.95 -41.73
N GLY A 15 -10.86 -14.93 -42.42
CA GLY A 15 -9.93 -13.94 -41.84
C GLY A 15 -10.49 -13.06 -40.72
N ASN A 16 -11.82 -12.91 -40.62
CA ASN A 16 -12.45 -12.08 -39.59
C ASN A 16 -12.86 -12.85 -38.32
N ALA A 17 -13.14 -14.17 -38.42
CA ALA A 17 -13.69 -14.94 -37.31
C ALA A 17 -12.71 -15.11 -36.12
N LEU A 18 -11.41 -15.15 -36.40
CA LEU A 18 -10.35 -15.27 -35.38
C LEU A 18 -10.01 -13.94 -34.68
N ASN A 19 -10.70 -12.83 -35.01
CA ASN A 19 -10.38 -11.49 -34.54
C ASN A 19 -11.43 -10.87 -33.60
N THR A 20 -12.43 -11.65 -33.16
CA THR A 20 -13.52 -11.19 -32.27
C THR A 20 -13.89 -12.25 -31.24
N ASN A 21 -13.90 -11.92 -29.94
CA ASN A 21 -14.28 -12.82 -28.85
C ASN A 21 -15.81 -13.01 -28.72
N TYR A 22 -16.57 -12.92 -29.82
CA TYR A 22 -18.03 -13.11 -29.89
C TYR A 22 -18.89 -12.35 -28.85
N GLU A 23 -18.38 -11.24 -28.29
CA GLU A 23 -18.95 -10.50 -27.15
C GLU A 23 -19.17 -11.40 -25.90
N VAL A 24 -18.18 -12.25 -25.59
CA VAL A 24 -18.09 -13.02 -24.35
C VAL A 24 -17.53 -12.13 -23.24
N ASP A 25 -18.31 -11.94 -22.17
CA ASP A 25 -17.91 -11.15 -21.00
C ASP A 25 -16.87 -11.90 -20.15
N PHE A 26 -17.07 -13.20 -19.91
CA PHE A 26 -16.20 -14.04 -19.07
C PHE A 26 -16.13 -15.49 -19.57
N VAL A 27 -15.06 -16.21 -19.21
CA VAL A 27 -14.93 -17.67 -19.39
C VAL A 27 -14.58 -18.30 -18.06
N ILE A 28 -15.38 -19.27 -17.60
CA ILE A 28 -15.05 -20.13 -16.45
C ILE A 28 -14.39 -21.40 -16.97
N ASP A 29 -13.18 -21.67 -16.49
CA ASP A 29 -12.43 -22.92 -16.67
C ASP A 29 -12.86 -23.93 -15.60
N TYR A 30 -13.85 -24.76 -15.93
CA TYR A 30 -14.43 -25.74 -15.02
C TYR A 30 -13.68 -27.08 -15.11
N ARG A 31 -12.62 -27.22 -14.31
CA ARG A 31 -11.78 -28.43 -14.26
C ARG A 31 -12.34 -29.49 -13.31
N PHE A 32 -12.51 -30.71 -13.81
CA PHE A 32 -13.07 -31.83 -13.05
C PHE A 32 -12.12 -33.04 -12.94
N ALA A 33 -10.86 -32.91 -13.35
CA ALA A 33 -9.85 -33.98 -13.41
C ALA A 33 -9.64 -34.77 -12.10
N THR A 34 -9.90 -34.16 -10.93
CA THR A 34 -9.72 -34.78 -9.60
C THR A 34 -11.02 -35.11 -8.88
N THR A 35 -12.18 -34.87 -9.51
CA THR A 35 -13.51 -34.92 -8.87
C THR A 35 -14.29 -36.13 -9.39
N ASN A 36 -15.08 -36.77 -8.53
CA ASN A 36 -15.98 -37.85 -8.97
C ASN A 36 -16.99 -37.30 -10.00
N LYS A 37 -17.16 -37.97 -11.14
CA LYS A 37 -18.02 -37.55 -12.27
C LYS A 37 -19.41 -37.08 -11.82
N VAL A 38 -20.07 -37.83 -10.95
CA VAL A 38 -21.43 -37.49 -10.44
C VAL A 38 -21.43 -36.18 -9.65
N GLN A 39 -20.41 -35.97 -8.81
CA GLN A 39 -20.26 -34.73 -8.05
C GLN A 39 -19.90 -33.54 -8.95
N ALA A 40 -19.09 -33.76 -9.99
CA ALA A 40 -18.75 -32.76 -10.99
C ALA A 40 -19.95 -32.39 -11.87
N GLU A 41 -20.84 -33.35 -12.18
CA GLU A 41 -22.11 -33.11 -12.86
C GLU A 41 -23.08 -32.31 -11.99
N GLU A 42 -23.27 -32.68 -10.72
CA GLU A 42 -24.07 -31.90 -9.76
C GLU A 42 -23.56 -30.46 -9.56
N GLN A 43 -22.25 -30.28 -9.42
CA GLN A 43 -21.62 -28.97 -9.24
C GLN A 43 -21.74 -28.11 -10.51
N PHE A 44 -21.65 -28.72 -11.69
CA PHE A 44 -21.85 -28.05 -12.97
C PHE A 44 -23.31 -27.60 -13.14
N VAL A 45 -24.30 -28.45 -12.85
CA VAL A 45 -25.72 -28.09 -12.90
C VAL A 45 -26.01 -26.89 -11.98
N LYS A 46 -25.59 -26.96 -10.71
CA LYS A 46 -25.77 -25.88 -9.73
C LYS A 46 -25.08 -24.56 -10.15
N LEU A 47 -23.97 -24.64 -10.88
CA LEU A 47 -23.28 -23.47 -11.45
C LEU A 47 -24.09 -22.83 -12.59
N ILE A 48 -24.61 -23.64 -13.53
CA ILE A 48 -25.42 -23.13 -14.65
C ILE A 48 -26.76 -22.57 -14.16
N GLU A 49 -27.41 -23.23 -13.20
CA GLU A 49 -28.62 -22.73 -12.53
C GLU A 49 -28.38 -21.36 -11.88
N ALA A 50 -27.32 -21.24 -11.05
CA ALA A 50 -26.98 -19.98 -10.39
C ALA A 50 -26.59 -18.84 -11.37
N LEU A 51 -25.98 -19.15 -12.52
CA LEU A 51 -25.69 -18.16 -13.56
C LEU A 51 -26.98 -17.69 -14.27
N ASN A 52 -27.89 -18.62 -14.57
CA ASN A 52 -29.18 -18.32 -15.18
C ASN A 52 -30.08 -17.49 -14.24
N ASP A 53 -30.10 -17.78 -12.94
CA ASP A 53 -30.86 -17.02 -11.93
C ASP A 53 -30.39 -15.56 -11.80
N VAL A 54 -29.12 -15.28 -12.12
CA VAL A 54 -28.54 -13.92 -12.19
C VAL A 54 -28.80 -13.24 -13.55
N GLY A 55 -29.46 -13.92 -14.49
CA GLY A 55 -29.76 -13.39 -15.82
C GLY A 55 -28.53 -13.36 -16.76
N LEU A 56 -27.60 -14.30 -16.58
CA LEU A 56 -26.45 -14.49 -17.44
C LEU A 56 -26.70 -15.63 -18.42
N MET A 57 -26.39 -15.41 -19.70
CA MET A 57 -26.44 -16.41 -20.76
C MET A 57 -25.13 -17.21 -20.77
N THR A 58 -25.22 -18.53 -20.79
CA THR A 58 -24.07 -19.45 -20.73
C THR A 58 -23.98 -20.34 -21.96
N GLU A 59 -22.80 -20.47 -22.54
CA GLU A 59 -22.48 -21.44 -23.60
C GLU A 59 -21.29 -22.31 -23.15
N VAL A 60 -21.29 -23.61 -23.47
CA VAL A 60 -20.25 -24.54 -23.01
C VAL A 60 -19.50 -25.16 -24.19
N ARG A 61 -18.18 -25.12 -24.15
CA ARG A 61 -17.28 -25.81 -25.09
C ARG A 61 -16.31 -26.73 -24.35
N HIS A 62 -15.67 -27.62 -25.09
CA HIS A 62 -14.64 -28.51 -24.58
C HIS A 62 -13.38 -27.71 -24.18
N GLY A 63 -12.77 -28.07 -23.04
CA GLY A 63 -11.47 -27.56 -22.62
C GLY A 63 -10.47 -28.71 -22.41
N ASP A 64 -9.21 -28.44 -22.70
CA ASP A 64 -8.13 -29.41 -22.54
C ASP A 64 -7.96 -29.87 -21.07
N ASN A 65 -7.43 -31.08 -20.88
CA ASN A 65 -7.10 -31.65 -19.55
C ASN A 65 -8.30 -31.85 -18.61
N CYS A 66 -9.42 -32.40 -19.12
CA CYS A 66 -10.65 -32.65 -18.36
C CYS A 66 -11.25 -31.35 -17.78
N ALA A 67 -11.49 -30.39 -18.67
CA ALA A 67 -12.14 -29.12 -18.38
C ALA A 67 -13.36 -28.89 -19.29
N LEU A 68 -14.29 -28.07 -18.80
CA LEU A 68 -15.31 -27.42 -19.63
C LEU A 68 -15.05 -25.91 -19.61
N LEU A 69 -15.07 -25.28 -20.77
CA LEU A 69 -15.00 -23.83 -20.90
C LEU A 69 -16.43 -23.30 -20.99
N ILE A 70 -16.87 -22.62 -19.93
CA ILE A 70 -18.21 -22.02 -19.83
C ILE A 70 -18.06 -20.53 -20.17
N PHE A 71 -18.46 -20.17 -21.38
CA PHE A 71 -18.51 -18.81 -21.89
C PHE A 71 -19.77 -18.13 -21.35
N ILE A 72 -19.63 -16.91 -20.85
CA ILE A 72 -20.69 -16.16 -20.19
C ILE A 72 -20.87 -14.82 -20.90
N LYS A 73 -22.12 -14.47 -21.16
CA LYS A 73 -22.55 -13.20 -21.73
C LYS A 73 -23.78 -12.68 -20.98
N THR A 74 -23.85 -11.37 -20.75
CA THR A 74 -24.97 -10.78 -20.04
C THR A 74 -26.25 -10.81 -20.88
N ALA A 75 -27.30 -11.53 -20.44
CA ALA A 75 -28.47 -11.83 -21.29
C ALA A 75 -29.35 -10.62 -21.62
N SER A 76 -29.24 -9.52 -20.86
CA SER A 76 -29.90 -8.26 -21.18
C SER A 76 -29.10 -7.05 -20.74
N SER A 77 -28.74 -6.18 -21.70
CA SER A 77 -28.13 -4.88 -21.43
C SER A 77 -29.02 -3.97 -20.57
N ARG A 78 -30.33 -4.23 -20.49
CA ARG A 78 -31.23 -3.49 -19.57
C ARG A 78 -31.04 -3.94 -18.12
N HIS A 79 -30.85 -5.24 -17.87
CA HIS A 79 -30.63 -5.75 -16.52
C HIS A 79 -29.24 -5.35 -15.98
N LEU A 80 -28.20 -5.45 -16.83
CA LEU A 80 -26.86 -4.95 -16.53
C LEU A 80 -26.89 -3.48 -16.09
N ARG A 81 -27.60 -2.63 -16.83
CA ARG A 81 -27.75 -1.20 -16.52
C ARG A 81 -28.45 -0.95 -15.18
N SER A 82 -29.46 -1.75 -14.82
CA SER A 82 -30.10 -1.64 -13.50
C SER A 82 -29.20 -2.07 -12.35
N GLU A 83 -28.41 -3.14 -12.50
CA GLU A 83 -27.49 -3.59 -11.43
C GLU A 83 -26.24 -2.71 -11.34
N VAL A 84 -25.72 -2.16 -12.45
CA VAL A 84 -24.68 -1.11 -12.42
C VAL A 84 -25.19 0.15 -11.70
N TYR A 85 -26.43 0.57 -11.97
CA TYR A 85 -27.03 1.70 -11.24
C TYR A 85 -27.20 1.39 -9.74
N ARG A 86 -27.70 0.19 -9.39
CA ARG A 86 -27.85 -0.28 -8.00
C ARG A 86 -26.51 -0.31 -7.26
N SER A 87 -25.46 -0.82 -7.91
CA SER A 87 -24.09 -0.82 -7.39
C SER A 87 -23.58 0.60 -7.13
N ARG A 88 -23.71 1.52 -8.11
CA ARG A 88 -23.35 2.94 -7.93
C ARG A 88 -24.14 3.63 -6.80
N VAL A 89 -25.40 3.27 -6.57
CA VAL A 89 -26.19 3.73 -5.42
C VAL A 89 -25.67 3.14 -4.10
N GLN A 90 -25.32 1.85 -4.08
CA GLN A 90 -24.77 1.17 -2.92
C GLN A 90 -23.41 1.77 -2.51
N ASP A 91 -22.49 1.98 -3.45
CA ASP A 91 -21.21 2.65 -3.20
C ASP A 91 -21.40 4.06 -2.63
N TRP A 92 -22.42 4.80 -3.09
CA TRP A 92 -22.74 6.12 -2.56
C TRP A 92 -23.32 6.05 -1.13
N LEU A 93 -24.21 5.11 -0.84
CA LEU A 93 -24.77 4.90 0.51
C LEU A 93 -23.69 4.56 1.54
N TYR A 94 -22.71 3.73 1.17
CA TYR A 94 -21.55 3.41 2.01
C TYR A 94 -20.46 4.52 2.02
N GLY A 95 -20.65 5.60 1.24
CA GLY A 95 -19.79 6.79 1.21
C GLY A 95 -18.50 6.65 0.41
N VAL A 96 -18.43 5.66 -0.49
CA VAL A 96 -17.29 5.32 -1.35
C VAL A 96 -17.30 6.15 -2.64
N ARG A 97 -18.46 6.28 -3.30
CA ARG A 97 -18.70 7.33 -4.30
C ARG A 97 -19.09 8.63 -3.60
N THR A 98 -18.46 9.74 -3.99
CA THR A 98 -18.64 11.05 -3.32
C THR A 98 -19.87 11.81 -3.79
N ALA A 99 -20.24 11.65 -5.07
CA ALA A 99 -21.47 12.16 -5.66
C ALA A 99 -22.55 11.07 -5.71
N ALA A 100 -23.81 11.46 -5.52
CA ALA A 100 -24.94 10.59 -5.78
C ALA A 100 -25.09 10.36 -7.30
N PRO A 101 -25.45 9.15 -7.76
CA PRO A 101 -25.92 8.98 -9.13
C PRO A 101 -27.23 9.76 -9.35
N GLU A 102 -27.45 10.25 -10.56
CA GLU A 102 -28.65 11.04 -10.87
C GLU A 102 -29.93 10.22 -10.73
N LYS A 103 -31.03 10.86 -10.31
CA LYS A 103 -32.34 10.21 -10.07
C LYS A 103 -32.91 9.53 -11.34
N ASN A 104 -32.39 9.83 -12.53
CA ASN A 104 -32.71 9.19 -13.80
C ASN A 104 -31.60 8.21 -14.23
N MET A 105 -31.93 6.92 -14.27
CA MET A 105 -31.02 5.85 -14.66
C MET A 105 -30.42 6.04 -16.06
N GLN A 106 -31.18 6.60 -17.00
CA GLN A 106 -30.76 6.76 -18.40
C GLN A 106 -29.60 7.78 -18.53
N GLU A 107 -29.70 8.89 -17.81
CA GLU A 107 -28.76 10.02 -17.86
C GLU A 107 -27.46 9.66 -17.13
N ALA A 108 -27.57 9.09 -15.92
CA ALA A 108 -26.45 8.60 -15.11
C ALA A 108 -25.56 7.55 -15.83
N LEU A 109 -26.12 6.81 -16.79
CA LEU A 109 -25.39 5.83 -17.60
C LEU A 109 -24.81 6.43 -18.90
N SER A 110 -25.38 7.54 -19.38
CA SER A 110 -24.85 8.28 -20.54
C SER A 110 -23.63 9.14 -20.18
N ALA A 111 -23.54 9.62 -18.94
CA ALA A 111 -22.45 10.44 -18.44
C ALA A 111 -21.16 9.64 -18.11
N GLU A 112 -21.28 8.33 -17.88
CA GLU A 112 -20.18 7.43 -17.48
C GLU A 112 -20.37 6.06 -18.19
N PRO A 113 -20.04 5.98 -19.50
CA PRO A 113 -20.37 4.84 -20.36
C PRO A 113 -19.44 3.64 -20.16
N MET A 114 -19.95 2.43 -20.41
CA MET A 114 -19.15 1.20 -20.41
C MET A 114 -18.31 1.12 -21.69
N THR A 115 -17.02 0.82 -21.56
CA THR A 115 -16.02 1.02 -22.64
C THR A 115 -15.66 -0.28 -23.36
N GLU A 116 -15.58 -0.22 -24.69
CA GLU A 116 -15.24 -1.36 -25.54
C GLU A 116 -13.78 -1.86 -25.32
N ALA A 117 -13.66 -3.04 -24.73
CA ALA A 117 -12.65 -4.01 -25.16
C ALA A 117 -13.18 -4.69 -26.44
N GLU A 118 -12.38 -5.15 -27.39
CA GLU A 118 -10.97 -5.57 -27.29
C GLU A 118 -10.08 -4.99 -28.39
N ARG A 119 -10.68 -4.46 -29.48
CA ARG A 119 -10.01 -4.14 -30.75
C ARG A 119 -8.88 -3.09 -30.65
N LEU A 120 -8.87 -2.30 -29.57
CA LEU A 120 -7.86 -1.26 -29.30
C LEU A 120 -6.61 -1.78 -28.56
N ARG A 121 -6.67 -2.98 -27.94
CA ARG A 121 -5.68 -3.43 -26.95
C ARG A 121 -4.22 -3.42 -27.45
N LEU A 122 -3.96 -3.89 -28.67
CA LEU A 122 -2.61 -3.96 -29.23
C LEU A 122 -2.07 -2.58 -29.64
N ALA A 123 -2.92 -1.69 -30.16
CA ALA A 123 -2.52 -0.34 -30.53
C ALA A 123 -2.22 0.52 -29.28
N TRP A 124 -3.08 0.41 -28.27
CA TRP A 124 -2.95 1.13 -26.99
C TRP A 124 -1.75 0.64 -26.16
N ILE A 125 -1.46 -0.67 -26.12
CA ILE A 125 -0.22 -1.19 -25.51
C ILE A 125 1.00 -0.60 -26.22
N LYS A 126 1.03 -0.58 -27.56
CA LYS A 126 2.13 0.02 -28.33
C LYS A 126 2.29 1.52 -28.05
N GLU A 127 1.19 2.25 -27.89
CA GLU A 127 1.21 3.67 -27.54
C GLU A 127 1.81 3.89 -26.15
N ILE A 128 1.35 3.14 -25.14
CA ILE A 128 1.85 3.20 -23.76
C ILE A 128 3.33 2.80 -23.67
N THR A 129 3.75 1.71 -24.33
CA THR A 129 5.16 1.29 -24.38
C THR A 129 6.05 2.29 -25.12
N SER A 130 5.47 3.20 -25.93
CA SER A 130 6.21 4.29 -26.59
C SER A 130 6.28 5.58 -25.76
N LYS A 131 5.59 5.68 -24.61
CA LYS A 131 5.59 6.86 -23.73
C LYS A 131 6.60 6.67 -22.59
N TYR A 132 7.57 7.58 -22.48
CA TYR A 132 8.52 7.61 -21.35
C TYR A 132 7.84 7.96 -20.01
N LEU A 133 6.71 8.67 -20.06
CA LEU A 133 5.92 9.09 -18.90
C LEU A 133 4.43 8.97 -19.25
N LEU A 134 3.63 8.39 -18.35
CA LEU A 134 2.19 8.26 -18.51
C LEU A 134 1.48 9.58 -18.14
N THR A 135 0.42 9.92 -18.85
CA THR A 135 -0.50 11.01 -18.47
C THR A 135 -1.46 10.50 -17.38
N THR A 136 -2.12 11.39 -16.64
CA THR A 136 -3.24 11.00 -15.75
C THR A 136 -4.33 10.24 -16.51
N LYS A 137 -4.59 10.61 -17.77
CA LYS A 137 -5.50 9.90 -18.67
C LYS A 137 -5.05 8.49 -19.01
N ASP A 138 -3.76 8.26 -19.21
CA ASP A 138 -3.22 6.91 -19.46
C ASP A 138 -3.39 6.01 -18.22
N LEU A 139 -3.30 6.58 -17.01
CA LEU A 139 -3.61 5.87 -15.76
C LEU A 139 -5.11 5.59 -15.59
N GLU A 140 -5.97 6.52 -16.02
CA GLU A 140 -7.43 6.33 -16.04
C GLU A 140 -7.82 5.21 -17.03
N ASP A 141 -7.27 5.20 -18.25
CA ASP A 141 -7.42 4.11 -19.22
C ASP A 141 -6.95 2.74 -18.67
N ILE A 142 -5.82 2.70 -17.95
CA ILE A 142 -5.33 1.47 -17.30
C ILE A 142 -6.34 1.01 -16.24
N LYS A 143 -6.84 1.93 -15.42
CA LYS A 143 -7.82 1.67 -14.36
C LYS A 143 -9.16 1.17 -14.92
N ASP A 144 -9.65 1.75 -16.02
CA ASP A 144 -10.90 1.35 -16.68
C ASP A 144 -10.80 0.00 -17.41
N ARG A 145 -9.58 -0.41 -17.83
CA ARG A 145 -9.36 -1.70 -18.54
C ARG A 145 -8.94 -2.87 -17.64
N PHE A 146 -8.29 -2.59 -16.50
CA PHE A 146 -7.70 -3.61 -15.62
C PHE A 146 -8.13 -3.50 -14.15
N GLY A 147 -9.02 -2.57 -13.82
CA GLY A 147 -9.50 -2.32 -12.46
C GLY A 147 -8.51 -1.50 -11.61
N GLU A 148 -9.03 -0.95 -10.51
CA GLU A 148 -8.32 0.02 -9.68
C GLU A 148 -7.10 -0.59 -8.97
N LYS A 149 -7.13 -1.90 -8.64
CA LYS A 149 -5.97 -2.60 -8.05
C LYS A 149 -4.74 -2.54 -8.96
N ILE A 150 -4.92 -2.64 -10.29
CA ILE A 150 -3.83 -2.53 -11.27
C ILE A 150 -3.54 -1.06 -11.59
N GLY A 151 -4.56 -0.19 -11.65
CA GLY A 151 -4.39 1.26 -11.75
C GLY A 151 -3.49 1.85 -10.65
N PHE A 152 -3.72 1.47 -9.39
CA PHE A 152 -2.90 1.90 -8.25
C PHE A 152 -1.45 1.42 -8.35
N TYR A 153 -1.19 0.22 -8.87
CA TYR A 153 0.18 -0.27 -9.09
C TYR A 153 0.95 0.60 -10.09
N PHE A 154 0.35 0.91 -11.25
CA PHE A 154 1.00 1.77 -12.25
C PHE A 154 1.13 3.23 -11.77
N ALA A 155 0.14 3.76 -11.05
CA ALA A 155 0.22 5.09 -10.46
C ALA A 155 1.33 5.19 -9.38
N PHE A 156 1.48 4.15 -8.56
CA PHE A 156 2.58 4.03 -7.58
C PHE A 156 3.94 3.96 -8.30
N LEU A 157 4.08 3.07 -9.28
CA LEU A 157 5.32 2.86 -10.03
C LEU A 157 5.79 4.14 -10.73
N GLN A 158 4.88 4.87 -11.37
CA GLN A 158 5.20 6.15 -12.00
C GLN A 158 5.59 7.22 -10.96
N SER A 159 4.82 7.34 -9.87
CA SER A 159 5.11 8.30 -8.80
C SER A 159 6.48 8.03 -8.16
N TYR A 160 6.79 6.76 -7.89
CA TYR A 160 8.07 6.31 -7.39
C TYR A 160 9.22 6.63 -8.37
N PHE A 161 9.08 6.28 -9.64
CA PHE A 161 10.07 6.56 -10.68
C PHE A 161 10.39 8.06 -10.78
N MET A 162 9.36 8.92 -10.79
CA MET A 162 9.54 10.37 -10.83
C MET A 162 10.24 10.92 -9.58
N PHE A 163 9.91 10.40 -8.39
CA PHE A 163 10.59 10.79 -7.15
C PHE A 163 12.04 10.28 -7.06
N LEU A 164 12.35 9.15 -7.70
CA LEU A 164 13.69 8.53 -7.71
C LEU A 164 14.72 9.33 -8.54
N ILE A 165 14.27 10.24 -9.42
CA ILE A 165 15.13 11.16 -10.16
C ILE A 165 15.98 12.03 -9.21
N PHE A 166 15.42 12.46 -8.07
CA PHE A 166 16.15 13.29 -7.11
C PHE A 166 17.28 12.54 -6.39
N PRO A 167 17.06 11.36 -5.76
CA PRO A 167 18.16 10.54 -5.23
C PRO A 167 19.17 10.10 -6.29
N ALA A 168 18.75 9.82 -7.52
CA ALA A 168 19.67 9.45 -8.60
C ALA A 168 20.62 10.61 -8.94
N ALA A 169 20.10 11.82 -9.18
CA ALA A 169 20.91 12.99 -9.46
C ALA A 169 21.79 13.39 -8.26
N PHE A 170 21.21 13.47 -7.05
CA PHE A 170 21.95 13.85 -5.86
C PHE A 170 22.97 12.79 -5.43
N GLY A 171 22.66 11.50 -5.60
CA GLY A 171 23.57 10.38 -5.34
C GLY A 171 24.76 10.36 -6.31
N PHE A 172 24.53 10.65 -7.59
CA PHE A 172 25.62 10.85 -8.55
C PHE A 172 26.52 12.03 -8.17
N CYS A 173 25.93 13.18 -7.81
CA CYS A 173 26.71 14.32 -7.31
C CYS A 173 27.48 13.98 -6.02
N ALA A 174 26.88 13.25 -5.09
CA ALA A 174 27.53 12.84 -3.84
C ALA A 174 28.69 11.86 -4.08
N TRP A 175 28.53 10.91 -5.00
CA TRP A 175 29.58 9.98 -5.41
C TRP A 175 30.80 10.70 -6.01
N VAL A 176 30.58 11.73 -6.84
CA VAL A 176 31.65 12.54 -7.44
C VAL A 176 32.30 13.51 -6.44
N LEU A 177 31.52 14.14 -5.55
CA LEU A 177 31.99 15.27 -4.72
C LEU A 177 32.36 14.91 -3.28
N PHE A 178 31.69 13.92 -2.67
CA PHE A 178 31.84 13.56 -1.25
C PHE A 178 32.39 12.15 -1.04
N GLY A 179 32.60 11.38 -2.11
CA GLY A 179 33.09 10.01 -2.03
C GLY A 179 32.08 9.02 -1.45
N GLN A 180 32.59 7.90 -0.93
CA GLN A 180 31.78 6.81 -0.39
C GLN A 180 31.34 7.13 1.05
N TYR A 181 30.21 6.54 1.49
CA TYR A 181 29.70 6.59 2.88
C TYR A 181 29.45 7.99 3.47
N SER A 182 29.27 9.01 2.62
CA SER A 182 29.01 10.40 3.07
C SER A 182 27.78 10.51 3.99
N PRO A 183 27.91 11.09 5.20
CA PRO A 183 26.77 11.28 6.11
C PRO A 183 25.76 12.32 5.58
N ILE A 184 26.19 13.22 4.69
CA ILE A 184 25.30 14.19 4.02
C ILE A 184 24.34 13.43 3.09
N TYR A 185 24.84 12.45 2.34
CA TYR A 185 24.01 11.60 1.48
C TYR A 185 22.96 10.84 2.29
N ALA A 186 23.37 10.27 3.42
CA ALA A 186 22.47 9.56 4.33
C ALA A 186 21.30 10.43 4.85
N VAL A 187 21.58 11.65 5.31
CA VAL A 187 20.56 12.57 5.83
C VAL A 187 19.58 12.99 4.73
N VAL A 188 20.07 13.30 3.53
CA VAL A 188 19.22 13.71 2.40
C VAL A 188 18.38 12.54 1.86
N ASN A 189 18.94 11.34 1.76
CA ASN A 189 18.18 10.14 1.35
C ASN A 189 17.14 9.74 2.41
N GLY A 190 17.50 9.83 3.70
CA GLY A 190 16.57 9.66 4.82
C GLY A 190 15.39 10.65 4.75
N LEU A 191 15.68 11.94 4.56
CA LEU A 191 14.67 12.98 4.31
C LEU A 191 13.77 12.66 3.11
N TRP A 192 14.36 12.28 1.96
CA TRP A 192 13.61 11.91 0.76
C TRP A 192 12.65 10.74 1.01
N SER A 193 13.09 9.69 1.70
CA SER A 193 12.25 8.52 2.03
C SER A 193 11.01 8.92 2.84
N ILE A 194 11.14 9.88 3.76
CA ILE A 194 10.03 10.43 4.56
C ILE A 194 9.10 11.26 3.69
N VAL A 195 9.65 12.17 2.87
CA VAL A 195 8.88 13.03 1.97
C VAL A 195 8.05 12.19 1.00
N TYR A 196 8.66 11.21 0.33
CA TYR A 196 7.94 10.31 -0.57
C TYR A 196 6.87 9.49 0.17
N THR A 197 7.19 8.90 1.32
CA THR A 197 6.26 8.06 2.08
C THR A 197 5.01 8.82 2.56
N GLU A 198 5.14 10.08 2.98
CA GLU A 198 3.99 10.88 3.42
C GLU A 198 3.31 11.61 2.23
N TYR A 199 4.01 11.88 1.13
CA TYR A 199 3.43 12.36 -0.14
C TYR A 199 2.54 11.30 -0.79
N TRP A 200 3.02 10.05 -0.92
CA TRP A 200 2.27 8.97 -1.57
C TRP A 200 0.91 8.73 -0.89
N LYS A 201 0.85 8.72 0.45
CA LYS A 201 -0.43 8.60 1.20
C LYS A 201 -1.44 9.69 0.87
N LYS A 202 -0.96 10.90 0.55
CA LYS A 202 -1.83 11.99 0.09
C LYS A 202 -2.31 11.72 -1.34
N GLN A 203 -1.40 11.35 -2.24
CA GLN A 203 -1.73 10.97 -3.62
C GLN A 203 -2.71 9.79 -3.68
N GLU A 204 -2.52 8.77 -2.85
CA GLU A 204 -3.44 7.63 -2.65
C GLU A 204 -4.84 8.10 -2.25
N THR A 205 -4.95 9.05 -1.30
CA THR A 205 -6.23 9.65 -0.91
C THR A 205 -6.88 10.46 -2.04
N ASP A 206 -6.09 11.23 -2.80
CA ASP A 206 -6.61 12.01 -3.93
C ASP A 206 -7.07 11.11 -5.09
N LEU A 207 -6.29 10.08 -5.46
CA LEU A 207 -6.66 9.07 -6.45
C LEU A 207 -7.89 8.26 -6.02
N ALA A 208 -7.97 7.85 -4.76
CA ALA A 208 -9.14 7.12 -4.24
C ALA A 208 -10.44 7.95 -4.28
N VAL A 209 -10.36 9.28 -4.18
CA VAL A 209 -11.52 10.16 -4.46
C VAL A 209 -11.77 10.28 -5.96
N GLN A 210 -10.74 10.54 -6.76
CA GLN A 210 -10.85 10.73 -8.22
C GLN A 210 -11.47 9.51 -8.92
N TRP A 211 -11.10 8.31 -8.49
CA TRP A 211 -11.62 7.03 -8.99
C TRP A 211 -12.86 6.53 -8.24
N GLY A 212 -13.34 7.23 -7.21
CA GLY A 212 -14.57 6.88 -6.49
C GLY A 212 -14.52 5.59 -5.68
N VAL A 213 -13.34 5.15 -5.23
CA VAL A 213 -13.11 3.89 -4.46
C VAL A 213 -12.68 4.12 -3.00
N ARG A 214 -12.86 5.34 -2.49
CA ARG A 214 -12.43 5.76 -1.14
C ARG A 214 -13.17 5.01 -0.04
N GLY A 215 -12.52 3.98 0.52
CA GLY A 215 -13.07 3.18 1.61
C GLY A 215 -13.86 1.94 1.17
N VAL A 216 -13.69 1.51 -0.10
CA VAL A 216 -14.27 0.28 -0.67
C VAL A 216 -14.04 -0.96 0.20
N SER A 217 -12.99 -0.97 1.04
CA SER A 217 -12.69 -2.01 2.03
C SER A 217 -13.83 -2.34 3.02
N LYS A 218 -14.85 -1.49 3.13
CA LYS A 218 -16.07 -1.76 3.91
C LYS A 218 -17.15 -2.57 3.17
N ILE A 219 -17.20 -2.49 1.85
CA ILE A 219 -18.23 -3.11 0.99
C ILE A 219 -17.74 -4.43 0.36
N GLN A 220 -16.52 -4.86 0.69
CA GLN A 220 -15.90 -6.05 0.10
C GLN A 220 -16.66 -7.33 0.41
N HIS A 221 -16.68 -8.24 -0.57
CA HIS A 221 -17.30 -9.55 -0.41
C HIS A 221 -16.68 -10.32 0.76
N LYS A 222 -17.55 -10.90 1.59
CA LYS A 222 -17.15 -11.65 2.78
C LYS A 222 -16.65 -13.04 2.38
N ARG A 223 -15.66 -13.58 3.10
CA ARG A 223 -15.11 -14.93 2.83
C ARG A 223 -16.14 -16.01 3.21
N PRO A 224 -16.38 -17.03 2.36
CA PRO A 224 -17.21 -18.18 2.75
C PRO A 224 -16.70 -18.89 4.01
N ASP A 225 -15.38 -18.95 4.19
CA ASP A 225 -14.72 -19.62 5.33
C ASP A 225 -14.86 -18.89 6.67
N PHE A 226 -15.44 -17.69 6.71
CA PHE A 226 -15.45 -16.82 7.89
C PHE A 226 -16.34 -17.37 9.01
N LYS A 227 -15.71 -17.74 10.13
CA LYS A 227 -16.37 -18.33 11.30
C LYS A 227 -16.76 -17.24 12.28
N HIS A 228 -18.06 -17.02 12.44
CA HIS A 228 -18.62 -16.00 13.33
C HIS A 228 -18.91 -16.57 14.72
N GLU A 229 -18.96 -15.70 15.72
CA GLU A 229 -19.23 -16.07 17.13
C GLU A 229 -20.64 -15.70 17.57
N ARG A 230 -21.24 -14.71 16.90
CA ARG A 230 -22.58 -14.17 17.12
C ARG A 230 -22.97 -13.32 15.92
N GLU A 231 -24.26 -13.09 15.73
CA GLU A 231 -24.77 -12.09 14.79
C GLU A 231 -25.14 -10.82 15.56
N ILE A 232 -24.84 -9.65 14.98
CA ILE A 232 -25.13 -8.34 15.56
C ILE A 232 -25.76 -7.48 14.48
N LYS A 233 -26.77 -6.68 14.83
CA LYS A 233 -27.33 -5.67 13.93
C LYS A 233 -26.32 -4.54 13.70
N ASP A 234 -25.95 -4.28 12.45
CA ASP A 234 -25.05 -3.19 12.07
C ASP A 234 -25.66 -1.83 12.48
N PRO A 235 -24.95 -0.96 13.23
CA PRO A 235 -25.43 0.37 13.60
C PRO A 235 -25.62 1.33 12.41
N VAL A 236 -25.09 1.03 11.22
CA VAL A 236 -25.23 1.89 10.03
C VAL A 236 -26.37 1.41 9.11
N THR A 237 -26.33 0.16 8.65
CA THR A 237 -27.33 -0.37 7.70
C THR A 237 -28.57 -0.94 8.37
N GLY A 238 -28.45 -1.40 9.62
CA GLY A 238 -29.47 -2.20 10.28
C GLY A 238 -29.55 -3.66 9.82
N GLU A 239 -28.64 -4.15 8.98
CA GLU A 239 -28.56 -5.56 8.58
C GLU A 239 -27.98 -6.43 9.70
N GLN A 240 -28.28 -7.73 9.71
CA GLN A 240 -27.67 -8.69 10.63
C GLN A 240 -26.28 -9.10 10.12
N ILE A 241 -25.22 -8.63 10.75
CA ILE A 241 -23.85 -8.93 10.38
C ILE A 241 -23.23 -9.99 11.31
N LYS A 242 -22.58 -10.97 10.67
CA LYS A 242 -21.76 -12.00 11.30
C LYS A 242 -20.55 -11.37 11.99
N PHE A 243 -20.48 -11.46 13.32
CA PHE A 243 -19.47 -10.79 14.13
C PHE A 243 -18.41 -11.77 14.69
N TYR A 244 -17.17 -11.30 14.80
CA TYR A 244 -16.06 -11.99 15.45
C TYR A 244 -15.27 -11.00 16.34
N SER A 245 -14.90 -11.41 17.56
CA SER A 245 -14.27 -10.53 18.53
C SER A 245 -12.88 -10.01 18.08
N PRO A 246 -12.67 -8.67 17.98
CA PRO A 246 -11.39 -8.11 17.55
C PRO A 246 -10.27 -8.38 18.57
N VAL A 247 -10.59 -8.48 19.87
CA VAL A 247 -9.61 -8.84 20.91
C VAL A 247 -9.13 -10.29 20.73
N LYS A 248 -10.03 -11.19 20.32
CA LYS A 248 -9.70 -12.60 20.00
C LYS A 248 -8.95 -12.72 18.67
N ARG A 249 -9.10 -11.77 17.75
CA ARG A 249 -8.24 -11.66 16.56
C ARG A 249 -6.84 -11.20 16.96
N LEU A 250 -6.73 -10.16 17.80
CA LEU A 250 -5.46 -9.61 18.25
C LEU A 250 -4.61 -10.64 19.03
N SER A 251 -5.22 -11.45 19.91
CA SER A 251 -4.49 -12.51 20.63
C SER A 251 -4.01 -13.65 19.73
N ARG A 252 -4.68 -13.89 18.59
CA ARG A 252 -4.20 -14.81 17.54
C ARG A 252 -3.11 -14.19 16.68
N GLN A 253 -3.26 -12.93 16.29
CA GLN A 253 -2.25 -12.17 15.56
C GLN A 253 -0.93 -12.05 16.33
N LEU A 254 -0.96 -12.07 17.68
CA LEU A 254 0.27 -12.10 18.49
C LEU A 254 1.18 -13.31 18.17
N LEU A 255 0.61 -14.42 17.69
CA LEU A 255 1.35 -15.61 17.25
C LEU A 255 2.22 -15.35 15.99
N GLN A 256 2.03 -14.23 15.29
CA GLN A 256 2.92 -13.78 14.21
C GLN A 256 4.33 -13.43 14.73
N VAL A 257 4.49 -13.05 16.00
CA VAL A 257 5.78 -12.68 16.60
C VAL A 257 6.71 -13.89 16.73
N PRO A 258 6.32 -15.01 17.40
CA PRO A 258 7.16 -16.21 17.42
C PRO A 258 7.28 -16.86 16.02
N PHE A 259 6.30 -16.70 15.12
CA PHE A 259 6.47 -17.09 13.72
C PHE A 259 7.61 -16.31 13.03
N ALA A 260 7.64 -14.98 13.16
CA ALA A 260 8.69 -14.14 12.58
C ALA A 260 10.07 -14.43 13.19
N LEU A 261 10.16 -14.66 14.50
CA LEU A 261 11.40 -15.09 15.16
C LEU A 261 11.86 -16.46 14.64
N CYS A 262 10.95 -17.43 14.53
CA CYS A 262 11.25 -18.77 14.01
C CYS A 262 11.73 -18.71 12.54
N ALA A 263 11.06 -17.93 11.69
CA ALA A 263 11.49 -17.69 10.33
C ALA A 263 12.88 -17.02 10.25
N THR A 264 13.15 -16.06 11.14
CA THR A 264 14.47 -15.38 11.22
C THR A 264 15.57 -16.36 11.61
N VAL A 265 15.31 -17.28 12.54
CA VAL A 265 16.27 -18.33 12.94
C VAL A 265 16.48 -19.33 11.81
N ILE A 266 15.42 -19.87 11.19
CA ILE A 266 15.52 -20.90 10.15
C ILE A 266 16.18 -20.36 8.89
N LEU A 267 15.71 -19.22 8.36
CA LEU A 267 16.26 -18.65 7.13
C LEU A 267 17.59 -17.95 7.37
N GLY A 268 17.74 -17.24 8.49
CA GLY A 268 18.98 -16.56 8.87
C GLY A 268 20.12 -17.53 9.14
N SER A 269 19.89 -18.69 9.75
CA SER A 269 20.93 -19.70 9.95
C SER A 269 21.39 -20.36 8.65
N LEU A 270 20.49 -20.64 7.69
CA LEU A 270 20.89 -21.10 6.35
C LEU A 270 21.78 -20.05 5.67
N ILE A 271 21.33 -18.79 5.63
CA ILE A 271 22.05 -17.69 4.97
C ILE A 271 23.40 -17.45 5.63
N ALA A 272 23.47 -17.41 6.97
CA ALA A 272 24.71 -17.24 7.72
C ALA A 272 25.68 -18.42 7.53
N THR A 273 25.18 -19.66 7.43
CA THR A 273 26.03 -20.83 7.15
C THR A 273 26.62 -20.76 5.74
N CYS A 274 25.79 -20.43 4.73
CA CYS A 274 26.27 -20.27 3.36
C CYS A 274 27.27 -19.11 3.24
N PHE A 275 27.02 -17.99 3.92
CA PHE A 275 27.93 -16.84 3.98
C PHE A 275 29.25 -17.17 4.69
N ALA A 276 29.24 -17.97 5.75
CA ALA A 276 30.45 -18.44 6.42
C ALA A 276 31.30 -19.35 5.50
N ILE A 277 30.66 -20.26 4.75
CA ILE A 277 31.33 -21.09 3.73
C ILE A 277 31.86 -20.22 2.59
N GLU A 278 31.13 -19.19 2.16
CA GLU A 278 31.55 -18.21 1.15
C GLU A 278 32.82 -17.46 1.60
N ILE A 279 32.88 -16.98 2.85
CA ILE A 279 34.09 -16.37 3.44
C ILE A 279 35.25 -17.37 3.46
N PHE A 280 35.03 -18.59 3.96
CA PHE A 280 36.09 -19.60 4.06
C PHE A 280 36.70 -19.94 2.69
N ILE A 281 35.88 -20.14 1.66
CA ILE A 281 36.34 -20.48 0.31
C ILE A 281 36.97 -19.28 -0.40
N SER A 282 36.46 -18.05 -0.21
CA SER A 282 37.01 -16.86 -0.87
C SER A 282 38.32 -16.38 -0.24
N GLU A 283 38.38 -16.28 1.09
CA GLU A 283 39.49 -15.61 1.80
C GLU A 283 40.53 -16.59 2.37
N VAL A 284 40.13 -17.76 2.87
CA VAL A 284 41.02 -18.68 3.62
C VAL A 284 41.62 -19.75 2.70
N TYR A 285 40.77 -20.47 1.96
CA TYR A 285 41.19 -21.57 1.12
C TYR A 285 42.04 -21.11 -0.07
N ASN A 286 43.19 -21.74 -0.30
CA ASN A 286 44.07 -21.42 -1.43
C ASN A 286 44.56 -22.67 -2.21
N GLY A 287 43.86 -23.80 -2.07
CA GLY A 287 44.09 -25.01 -2.86
C GLY A 287 43.46 -24.97 -4.27
N PRO A 288 43.55 -26.08 -5.03
CA PRO A 288 43.00 -26.19 -6.37
C PRO A 288 41.46 -26.06 -6.41
N PHE A 289 40.90 -25.84 -7.60
CA PHE A 289 39.46 -25.70 -7.87
C PHE A 289 38.71 -24.58 -7.12
N LYS A 290 39.40 -23.64 -6.45
CA LYS A 290 38.80 -22.49 -5.74
C LYS A 290 37.67 -21.79 -6.52
N ALA A 291 37.88 -21.53 -7.82
CA ALA A 291 36.90 -20.87 -8.70
C ALA A 291 35.61 -21.68 -8.99
N TYR A 292 35.62 -23.00 -8.77
CA TYR A 292 34.42 -23.84 -8.82
C TYR A 292 33.77 -23.95 -7.45
N LEU A 293 34.58 -24.11 -6.40
CA LEU A 293 34.12 -24.19 -5.01
C LEU A 293 33.41 -22.92 -4.55
N THR A 294 33.74 -21.74 -5.10
CA THR A 294 33.01 -20.48 -4.83
C THR A 294 31.53 -20.50 -5.24
N PHE A 295 31.08 -21.45 -6.07
CA PHE A 295 29.65 -21.62 -6.37
C PHE A 295 28.90 -22.52 -5.36
N LEU A 296 29.61 -23.24 -4.47
CA LEU A 296 28.99 -24.15 -3.52
C LEU A 296 27.96 -23.48 -2.58
N PRO A 297 28.21 -22.31 -1.97
CA PRO A 297 27.19 -21.60 -1.18
C PRO A 297 25.95 -21.26 -1.99
N THR A 298 26.14 -20.82 -3.24
CA THR A 298 25.04 -20.47 -4.16
C THR A 298 24.19 -21.68 -4.51
N ILE A 299 24.79 -22.85 -4.74
CA ILE A 299 24.07 -24.10 -5.00
C ILE A 299 23.28 -24.56 -3.76
N ILE A 300 23.85 -24.44 -2.56
CA ILE A 300 23.13 -24.74 -1.31
C ILE A 300 21.93 -23.79 -1.16
N LEU A 301 22.11 -22.49 -1.39
CA LEU A 301 21.01 -21.52 -1.33
C LEU A 301 19.93 -21.82 -2.39
N THR A 302 20.26 -22.06 -3.66
CA THR A 302 19.24 -22.29 -4.69
C THR A 302 18.44 -23.58 -4.48
N VAL A 303 19.02 -24.60 -3.81
CA VAL A 303 18.31 -25.86 -3.48
C VAL A 303 17.47 -25.75 -2.21
N PHE A 304 18.00 -25.17 -1.12
CA PHE A 304 17.32 -25.16 0.18
C PHE A 304 16.45 -23.91 0.44
N MET A 305 16.73 -22.78 -0.21
CA MET A 305 15.94 -21.56 -0.02
C MET A 305 14.48 -21.68 -0.50
N PRO A 306 14.18 -22.29 -1.68
CA PRO A 306 12.79 -22.44 -2.13
C PRO A 306 11.96 -23.37 -1.23
N THR A 307 12.57 -24.46 -0.75
CA THR A 307 11.87 -25.47 0.07
C THR A 307 11.53 -24.94 1.47
N LEU A 308 12.46 -24.23 2.12
CA LEU A 308 12.19 -23.58 3.40
C LEU A 308 11.19 -22.41 3.28
N THR A 309 11.27 -21.59 2.23
CA THR A 309 10.29 -20.52 1.99
C THR A 309 8.90 -21.08 1.70
N ALA A 310 8.78 -22.17 0.93
CA ALA A 310 7.50 -22.83 0.69
C ALA A 310 6.89 -23.40 1.98
N LEU A 311 7.71 -24.06 2.82
CA LEU A 311 7.32 -24.57 4.13
C LEU A 311 6.83 -23.45 5.06
N LEU A 312 7.59 -22.35 5.18
CA LEU A 312 7.22 -21.20 6.01
C LEU A 312 5.99 -20.45 5.47
N THR A 313 5.82 -20.39 4.14
CA THR A 313 4.59 -19.87 3.52
C THR A 313 3.39 -20.75 3.82
N GLY A 314 3.55 -22.07 3.86
CA GLY A 314 2.52 -23.01 4.31
C GLY A 314 2.09 -22.80 5.77
N PHE A 315 3.05 -22.47 6.66
CA PHE A 315 2.73 -22.07 8.03
C PHE A 315 2.09 -20.68 8.12
N ALA A 316 2.54 -19.70 7.33
CA ALA A 316 1.94 -18.37 7.26
C ALA A 316 0.47 -18.40 6.79
N SER A 317 0.15 -19.28 5.83
CA SER A 317 -1.21 -19.51 5.35
C SER A 317 -2.11 -20.03 6.48
N LYS A 318 -1.71 -21.15 7.12
CA LYS A 318 -2.42 -21.72 8.27
C LYS A 318 -2.61 -20.73 9.42
N LEU A 319 -1.61 -19.88 9.68
CA LEU A 319 -1.71 -18.82 10.69
C LEU A 319 -2.74 -17.74 10.31
N THR A 320 -2.78 -17.33 9.04
CA THR A 320 -3.75 -16.32 8.55
C THR A 320 -5.19 -16.86 8.53
N ASP A 321 -5.39 -18.16 8.30
CA ASP A 321 -6.70 -18.80 8.46
C ASP A 321 -7.13 -18.90 9.93
N LEU A 322 -6.19 -19.15 10.86
CA LEU A 322 -6.47 -19.08 12.30
C LEU A 322 -6.88 -17.66 12.74
N GLU A 323 -6.31 -16.61 12.15
CA GLU A 323 -6.67 -15.21 12.44
C GLU A 323 -8.11 -14.84 11.98
N ASN A 324 -8.73 -15.64 11.12
CA ASN A 324 -10.16 -15.60 10.78
C ASN A 324 -10.64 -14.21 10.32
N TYR A 325 -10.17 -13.78 9.16
CA TYR A 325 -10.55 -12.54 8.48
C TYR A 325 -11.92 -12.63 7.80
N GLU A 326 -12.65 -11.51 7.78
CA GLU A 326 -14.00 -11.41 7.25
C GLU A 326 -14.05 -11.15 5.75
N THR A 327 -13.18 -10.31 5.19
CA THR A 327 -13.11 -10.01 3.74
C THR A 327 -11.90 -10.71 3.09
N VAL A 328 -11.96 -10.89 1.76
CA VAL A 328 -10.86 -11.49 0.98
C VAL A 328 -9.59 -10.65 1.11
N ASP A 329 -9.64 -9.36 0.74
CA ASP A 329 -8.46 -8.49 0.78
C ASP A 329 -7.83 -8.34 2.17
N SER A 330 -8.60 -8.49 3.27
CA SER A 330 -8.03 -8.44 4.63
C SER A 330 -7.29 -9.72 5.03
N HIS A 331 -7.68 -10.88 4.48
CA HIS A 331 -6.90 -12.12 4.55
C HIS A 331 -5.64 -12.01 3.68
N ASP A 332 -5.78 -11.59 2.43
CA ASP A 332 -4.65 -11.42 1.49
C ASP A 332 -3.61 -10.43 2.02
N ALA A 333 -4.03 -9.26 2.52
CA ALA A 333 -3.11 -8.27 3.09
C ALA A 333 -2.37 -8.80 4.32
N ALA A 334 -3.04 -9.59 5.18
CA ALA A 334 -2.42 -10.23 6.33
C ALA A 334 -1.48 -11.39 5.95
N MET A 335 -1.72 -12.05 4.81
CA MET A 335 -0.81 -13.04 4.23
C MET A 335 0.42 -12.35 3.61
N VAL A 336 0.23 -11.25 2.87
CA VAL A 336 1.31 -10.41 2.32
C VAL A 336 2.23 -9.89 3.43
N GLN A 337 1.69 -9.46 4.57
CA GLN A 337 2.50 -9.04 5.73
C GLN A 337 3.40 -10.17 6.26
N LYS A 338 2.92 -11.43 6.27
CA LYS A 338 3.73 -12.58 6.71
C LYS A 338 4.77 -13.00 5.67
N ILE A 339 4.43 -12.95 4.38
CA ILE A 339 5.38 -13.18 3.27
C ILE A 339 6.46 -12.09 3.25
N PHE A 340 6.12 -10.83 3.53
CA PHE A 340 7.07 -9.73 3.61
C PHE A 340 8.19 -9.98 4.60
N VAL A 341 7.90 -10.58 5.77
CA VAL A 341 8.94 -10.98 6.74
C VAL A 341 9.91 -12.00 6.14
N LEU A 342 9.41 -13.00 5.41
CA LEU A 342 10.26 -14.00 4.74
C LEU A 342 11.16 -13.33 3.69
N ASN A 343 10.57 -12.53 2.80
CA ASN A 343 11.29 -11.81 1.73
C ASN A 343 12.31 -10.80 2.29
N PHE A 344 12.01 -10.18 3.43
CA PHE A 344 12.93 -9.29 4.14
C PHE A 344 14.14 -10.07 4.69
N ILE A 345 13.93 -11.23 5.31
CA ILE A 345 15.05 -12.06 5.77
C ILE A 345 15.90 -12.53 4.58
N THR A 346 15.29 -13.10 3.53
CA THR A 346 16.06 -13.64 2.39
C THR A 346 16.85 -12.60 1.62
N SER A 347 16.34 -11.37 1.53
CA SER A 347 17.00 -10.29 0.77
C SER A 347 17.97 -9.44 1.59
N TYR A 348 17.63 -9.14 2.85
CA TYR A 348 18.38 -8.16 3.65
C TYR A 348 19.45 -8.82 4.54
N MET A 349 19.27 -10.10 4.93
CA MET A 349 20.24 -10.81 5.77
C MET A 349 21.66 -10.89 5.16
N PRO A 350 21.87 -11.16 3.85
CA PRO A 350 23.24 -11.21 3.28
C PRO A 350 23.99 -9.88 3.44
N ILE A 351 23.33 -8.75 3.15
CA ILE A 351 23.92 -7.42 3.30
C ILE A 351 24.14 -7.09 4.78
N PHE A 352 23.20 -7.44 5.67
CA PHE A 352 23.36 -7.24 7.10
C PHE A 352 24.51 -8.07 7.70
N LEU A 353 24.75 -9.28 7.21
CA LEU A 353 25.92 -10.09 7.61
C LEU A 353 27.22 -9.47 7.09
N THR A 354 27.30 -9.08 5.82
CA THR A 354 28.51 -8.43 5.28
C THR A 354 28.85 -7.14 6.02
N ALA A 355 27.83 -6.32 6.31
CA ALA A 355 28.03 -5.08 7.05
C ALA A 355 28.25 -5.29 8.55
N PHE A 356 27.25 -5.75 9.29
CA PHE A 356 27.27 -5.73 10.75
C PHE A 356 28.07 -6.89 11.39
N VAL A 357 28.50 -7.87 10.60
CA VAL A 357 29.25 -9.04 11.10
C VAL A 357 30.63 -9.15 10.45
N TYR A 358 30.74 -9.20 9.12
CA TYR A 358 32.03 -9.38 8.44
C TYR A 358 32.95 -8.15 8.58
N VAL A 359 32.55 -6.97 8.09
CA VAL A 359 33.45 -5.79 8.12
C VAL A 359 33.98 -5.42 9.52
N PRO A 360 33.18 -5.36 10.60
CA PRO A 360 33.68 -5.01 11.94
C PRO A 360 34.35 -6.16 12.69
N PHE A 361 34.00 -7.43 12.43
CA PHE A 361 34.39 -8.56 13.29
C PHE A 361 35.06 -9.74 12.58
N ALA A 362 35.32 -9.70 11.27
CA ALA A 362 35.91 -10.84 10.55
C ALA A 362 37.27 -11.28 11.09
N GLN A 363 38.10 -10.39 11.66
CA GLN A 363 39.34 -10.77 12.35
C GLN A 363 39.12 -11.71 13.55
N VAL A 364 37.96 -11.63 14.22
CA VAL A 364 37.56 -12.51 15.33
C VAL A 364 36.89 -13.78 14.79
N ILE A 365 36.14 -13.67 13.70
CA ILE A 365 35.32 -14.76 13.15
C ILE A 365 36.14 -15.73 12.30
N VAL A 366 37.04 -15.24 11.43
CA VAL A 366 37.80 -16.05 10.48
C VAL A 366 38.61 -17.18 11.15
N PRO A 367 39.31 -16.99 12.30
CA PRO A 367 39.97 -18.07 13.03
C PRO A 367 39.02 -19.17 13.56
N HIS A 368 37.71 -18.91 13.64
CA HIS A 368 36.71 -19.90 14.04
C HIS A 368 36.03 -20.59 12.83
N LEU A 369 36.35 -20.18 11.60
CA LEU A 369 35.83 -20.81 10.37
C LEU A 369 36.55 -22.12 10.02
N ASP A 370 37.60 -22.50 10.75
CA ASP A 370 38.31 -23.77 10.58
C ASP A 370 37.39 -25.01 10.70
N ILE A 371 36.21 -24.88 11.33
CA ILE A 371 35.17 -25.92 11.33
C ILE A 371 34.69 -26.30 9.92
N PHE A 372 34.82 -25.41 8.93
CA PHE A 372 34.46 -25.63 7.53
C PHE A 372 35.58 -26.30 6.69
N GLN A 373 36.78 -26.50 7.25
CA GLN A 373 37.84 -27.28 6.57
C GLN A 373 37.34 -28.65 6.12
N MET A 374 36.48 -29.31 6.92
CA MET A 374 35.87 -30.60 6.60
C MET A 374 35.08 -30.62 5.27
N ALA A 375 34.54 -29.48 4.83
CA ALA A 375 33.82 -29.39 3.56
C ALA A 375 34.74 -29.32 2.32
N VAL A 376 35.99 -28.88 2.50
CA VAL A 376 36.98 -28.70 1.42
C VAL A 376 38.10 -29.75 1.47
N ARG A 377 38.25 -30.45 2.61
CA ARG A 377 39.20 -31.56 2.83
C ARG A 377 39.25 -32.63 1.72
N PRO A 378 38.15 -32.98 1.02
CA PRO A 378 38.21 -33.91 -0.13
C PRO A 378 38.91 -33.36 -1.38
N PHE A 379 39.23 -32.06 -1.43
CA PHE A 379 39.72 -31.34 -2.61
C PHE A 379 41.08 -30.64 -2.41
N ALA A 380 41.55 -30.53 -1.17
CA ALA A 380 42.86 -29.98 -0.83
C ALA A 380 43.95 -31.06 -0.83
N GLU A 381 45.16 -30.71 -1.26
CA GLU A 381 46.29 -31.65 -1.34
C GLU A 381 47.12 -31.66 -0.05
N ASN A 382 47.11 -30.56 0.71
CA ASN A 382 47.86 -30.40 1.96
C ASN A 382 47.04 -29.58 2.97
N ASP A 383 47.10 -29.92 4.25
CA ASP A 383 46.34 -29.22 5.31
C ASP A 383 46.67 -27.72 5.41
N GLU A 384 47.91 -27.30 5.08
CA GLU A 384 48.31 -25.88 5.04
C GLU A 384 47.51 -25.06 4.01
N GLN A 385 46.89 -25.68 3.00
CA GLN A 385 46.02 -24.99 2.01
C GLN A 385 44.64 -24.60 2.59
N MET A 386 44.31 -25.09 3.79
CA MET A 386 43.01 -24.93 4.45
C MET A 386 43.08 -24.11 5.75
N THR A 387 44.27 -23.78 6.24
CA THR A 387 44.50 -22.97 7.45
C THR A 387 44.69 -21.49 7.14
N VAL A 388 44.29 -20.61 8.06
CA VAL A 388 44.49 -19.14 7.93
C VAL A 388 45.98 -18.80 7.70
N PRO A 389 46.33 -17.98 6.69
CA PRO A 389 47.71 -17.61 6.42
C PRO A 389 48.42 -16.97 7.62
N LYS A 390 49.64 -17.43 7.93
CA LYS A 390 50.47 -16.99 9.07
C LYS A 390 50.83 -15.48 9.04
N ALA A 391 50.57 -14.79 7.93
CA ALA A 391 50.72 -13.33 7.77
C ALA A 391 49.53 -12.51 8.35
N GLY A 392 48.45 -13.17 8.78
CA GLY A 392 47.24 -12.53 9.30
C GLY A 392 46.17 -12.26 8.22
N PHE A 393 44.90 -12.31 8.63
CA PHE A 393 43.76 -12.04 7.75
C PHE A 393 43.52 -10.54 7.59
N GLN A 394 43.46 -10.07 6.35
CA GLN A 394 43.08 -8.70 5.99
C GLN A 394 41.61 -8.67 5.52
N ILE A 395 40.83 -7.73 6.05
CA ILE A 395 39.41 -7.56 5.71
C ILE A 395 39.31 -6.93 4.31
N ASN A 396 38.57 -7.56 3.39
CA ASN A 396 38.31 -7.02 2.06
C ASN A 396 37.16 -5.97 2.13
N PRO A 397 37.43 -4.66 1.92
CA PRO A 397 36.42 -3.62 2.05
C PRO A 397 35.46 -3.56 0.87
N ASP A 398 35.88 -4.00 -0.33
CA ASP A 398 35.07 -3.99 -1.55
C ASP A 398 33.98 -5.08 -1.57
N ARG A 399 33.95 -5.99 -0.58
CA ARG A 399 32.95 -7.06 -0.49
C ARG A 399 31.52 -6.53 -0.38
N LEU A 400 31.28 -5.50 0.45
CA LEU A 400 29.96 -4.87 0.56
C LEU A 400 29.54 -4.20 -0.75
N LYS A 401 30.43 -3.38 -1.32
CA LYS A 401 30.24 -2.67 -2.58
C LYS A 401 29.92 -3.64 -3.73
N SER A 402 30.61 -4.77 -3.79
CA SER A 402 30.38 -5.82 -4.79
C SER A 402 28.98 -6.46 -4.65
N GLN A 403 28.52 -6.73 -3.41
CA GLN A 403 27.17 -7.23 -3.16
C GLN A 403 26.09 -6.18 -3.49
N VAL A 404 26.29 -4.91 -3.12
CA VAL A 404 25.35 -3.82 -3.47
C VAL A 404 25.24 -3.66 -4.98
N ILE A 405 26.36 -3.69 -5.73
CA ILE A 405 26.37 -3.69 -7.20
C ILE A 405 25.61 -4.91 -7.76
N TYR A 406 25.79 -6.10 -7.17
CA TYR A 406 25.04 -7.28 -7.58
C TYR A 406 23.52 -7.07 -7.43
N PHE A 407 23.04 -6.61 -6.28
CA PHE A 407 21.58 -6.45 -6.06
C PHE A 407 20.95 -5.27 -6.82
N THR A 408 21.70 -4.18 -7.03
CA THR A 408 21.22 -2.97 -7.73
C THR A 408 21.32 -3.08 -9.26
N VAL A 409 22.30 -3.82 -9.79
CA VAL A 409 22.54 -3.93 -11.24
C VAL A 409 22.35 -5.37 -11.73
N THR A 410 23.19 -6.31 -11.30
CA THR A 410 23.23 -7.68 -11.87
C THR A 410 21.91 -8.42 -11.67
N ALA A 411 21.34 -8.38 -10.46
CA ALA A 411 20.07 -9.01 -10.12
C ALA A 411 18.91 -8.37 -10.89
N GLN A 412 18.91 -7.06 -11.15
CA GLN A 412 17.86 -6.42 -11.95
C GLN A 412 17.94 -6.86 -13.42
N ILE A 413 19.15 -6.95 -13.98
CA ILE A 413 19.39 -7.44 -15.34
C ILE A 413 19.01 -8.91 -15.49
N VAL A 414 19.30 -9.77 -14.49
CA VAL A 414 18.91 -11.20 -14.51
C VAL A 414 17.40 -11.37 -14.29
N ASN A 415 16.80 -10.58 -13.39
CA ASN A 415 15.36 -10.64 -13.12
C ASN A 415 14.51 -10.20 -14.30
N LEU A 416 14.97 -9.30 -15.18
CA LEU A 416 14.17 -8.80 -16.30
C LEU A 416 13.79 -9.92 -17.30
N PRO A 417 14.73 -10.73 -17.82
CA PRO A 417 14.41 -11.95 -18.56
C PRO A 417 13.57 -12.95 -17.77
N SER A 418 13.83 -13.14 -16.46
CA SER A 418 12.99 -14.03 -15.63
C SER A 418 11.54 -13.58 -15.61
N LYS A 419 11.25 -12.30 -15.34
CA LYS A 419 9.89 -11.74 -15.33
C LYS A 419 9.19 -11.83 -16.69
N LEU A 420 9.94 -11.65 -17.79
CA LEU A 420 9.40 -11.50 -19.14
C LEU A 420 9.26 -12.82 -19.91
N LEU A 421 10.19 -13.77 -19.71
CA LEU A 421 10.19 -15.09 -20.36
C LEU A 421 9.62 -16.19 -19.47
N PHE A 422 9.73 -16.05 -18.14
CA PHE A 422 9.28 -17.04 -17.15
C PHE A 422 8.23 -16.43 -16.21
N HIS A 423 7.02 -16.21 -16.74
CA HIS A 423 5.85 -15.61 -16.06
C HIS A 423 5.37 -16.32 -14.76
N THR A 424 6.13 -17.30 -14.24
CA THR A 424 5.75 -18.19 -13.13
C THR A 424 6.85 -18.38 -12.05
N SER A 425 7.59 -17.33 -11.68
CA SER A 425 8.18 -17.22 -10.33
C SER A 425 8.33 -15.77 -9.84
N ARG A 426 8.58 -15.56 -8.54
CA ARG A 426 8.39 -14.28 -7.81
C ARG A 426 9.68 -13.55 -7.42
N GLU A 427 9.53 -12.24 -7.23
CA GLU A 427 10.53 -11.22 -6.80
C GLU A 427 10.51 -11.01 -5.25
N ALA A 428 11.27 -10.12 -4.57
CA ALA A 428 12.15 -8.98 -4.92
C ALA A 428 13.15 -8.68 -3.76
N SER A 429 13.93 -7.56 -3.81
CA SER A 429 15.07 -7.26 -2.89
C SER A 429 14.97 -6.01 -1.96
N LEU A 430 15.96 -5.10 -2.00
CA LEU A 430 16.69 -4.41 -0.88
C LEU A 430 16.47 -2.86 -0.79
N GLU A 431 17.10 -2.01 0.07
CA GLU A 431 18.32 -2.01 0.95
C GLU A 431 18.12 -1.17 2.27
N THR A 432 19.08 -1.16 3.22
CA THR A 432 19.45 0.01 4.09
C THR A 432 20.84 -0.14 4.75
N LEU A 433 21.78 0.81 4.57
CA LEU A 433 23.08 0.88 5.30
C LEU A 433 23.72 2.28 5.30
N VAL A 434 24.25 2.73 6.45
CA VAL A 434 25.08 3.96 6.57
C VAL A 434 26.09 3.88 7.73
N TYR A 435 25.61 3.83 8.98
CA TYR A 435 26.36 4.32 10.14
C TYR A 435 27.68 3.57 10.43
N LEU A 436 27.77 2.30 10.04
CA LEU A 436 28.92 1.45 10.33
C LEU A 436 30.18 1.77 9.50
N PHE A 437 30.06 2.61 8.46
CA PHE A 437 31.10 2.82 7.44
C PHE A 437 31.65 4.25 7.37
N SER A 438 31.25 5.17 8.26
CA SER A 438 31.69 6.57 8.22
C SER A 438 33.05 6.81 8.89
N GLY A 439 34.00 5.88 8.71
CA GLY A 439 35.36 5.98 9.25
C GLY A 439 36.29 5.01 8.55
N ASP A 440 37.34 5.54 7.93
CA ASP A 440 38.41 4.72 7.35
C ASP A 440 39.05 3.86 8.44
N GLY A 441 39.21 2.57 8.16
CA GLY A 441 39.41 1.52 9.17
C GLY A 441 40.76 1.50 9.89
N PHE A 442 41.57 2.56 9.81
CA PHE A 442 42.95 2.60 10.27
C PHE A 442 43.23 3.86 11.11
N GLY A 443 43.63 3.65 12.37
CA GLY A 443 44.45 4.66 13.07
C GLY A 443 45.87 4.69 12.49
N PRO A 444 46.70 5.70 12.84
CA PRO A 444 48.07 5.84 12.33
C PRO A 444 48.95 4.58 12.46
N ASP A 445 48.72 3.79 13.51
CA ASP A 445 49.49 2.59 13.84
C ASP A 445 48.81 1.26 13.40
N GLY A 446 47.84 1.32 12.48
CA GLY A 446 47.24 0.13 11.85
C GLY A 446 46.31 -0.74 12.71
N THR A 447 46.09 -0.39 13.98
CA THR A 447 45.10 -1.07 14.85
C THR A 447 43.67 -0.58 14.55
N PRO A 448 42.65 -1.45 14.61
CA PRO A 448 41.26 -1.04 14.42
C PRO A 448 40.81 -0.05 15.51
N SER A 449 40.06 0.97 15.11
CA SER A 449 39.54 1.97 16.05
C SER A 449 38.58 1.32 17.05
N LYS A 450 38.71 1.67 18.34
CA LYS A 450 37.88 1.08 19.40
C LYS A 450 36.43 1.57 19.26
N MET A 451 35.59 0.79 18.58
CA MET A 451 34.14 0.99 18.51
C MET A 451 33.51 0.91 19.90
N THR A 452 33.43 2.04 20.60
CA THR A 452 32.72 2.14 21.88
C THR A 452 31.22 1.96 21.63
N GLY A 453 30.66 0.84 22.09
CA GLY A 453 29.25 0.49 21.85
C GLY A 453 28.23 1.54 22.31
N TRP A 454 28.57 2.35 23.32
CA TRP A 454 27.72 3.49 23.72
C TRP A 454 27.60 4.55 22.60
N GLY A 455 28.63 4.75 21.78
CA GLY A 455 28.62 5.69 20.66
C GLY A 455 27.65 5.25 19.56
N LEU A 456 27.65 3.96 19.22
CA LEU A 456 26.71 3.37 18.25
C LEU A 456 25.26 3.42 18.74
N LEU A 457 25.01 3.14 20.02
CA LEU A 457 23.67 3.25 20.59
C LEU A 457 23.20 4.72 20.66
N LEU A 458 24.10 5.65 20.96
CA LEU A 458 23.80 7.09 21.01
C LEU A 458 23.45 7.65 19.63
N THR A 459 24.18 7.27 18.58
CA THR A 459 23.90 7.73 17.20
C THR A 459 22.68 7.04 16.60
N MET A 460 22.43 5.76 16.91
CA MET A 460 21.16 5.10 16.59
C MET A 460 19.99 5.85 17.25
N PHE A 461 20.07 6.11 18.56
CA PHE A 461 19.06 6.87 19.30
C PHE A 461 18.79 8.26 18.68
N PHE A 462 19.84 9.06 18.43
CA PHE A 462 19.66 10.40 17.86
C PHE A 462 19.15 10.37 16.42
N SER A 463 19.65 9.47 15.57
CA SER A 463 19.19 9.37 14.18
C SER A 463 17.73 8.92 14.08
N GLU A 464 17.30 7.98 14.94
CA GLU A 464 15.89 7.57 15.05
C GLU A 464 15.01 8.74 15.54
N HIS A 465 15.42 9.46 16.60
CA HIS A 465 14.65 10.59 17.12
C HIS A 465 14.55 11.74 16.11
N ILE A 466 15.61 12.00 15.34
CA ILE A 466 15.60 12.96 14.22
C ILE A 466 14.64 12.47 13.13
N TYR A 467 14.72 11.21 12.70
CA TYR A 467 13.83 10.63 11.68
C TYR A 467 12.35 10.73 12.09
N LEU A 468 12.01 10.34 13.34
CA LEU A 468 10.65 10.40 13.87
C LEU A 468 10.13 11.83 13.99
N THR A 469 10.98 12.76 14.44
CA THR A 469 10.64 14.20 14.56
C THR A 469 10.41 14.82 13.18
N LEU A 470 11.30 14.55 12.23
CA LEU A 470 11.23 15.02 10.85
C LEU A 470 10.00 14.47 10.12
N ARG A 471 9.67 13.18 10.33
CA ARG A 471 8.43 12.57 9.84
C ARG A 471 7.18 13.20 10.44
N ARG A 472 7.19 13.54 11.72
CA ARG A 472 6.07 14.27 12.36
C ARG A 472 5.93 15.68 11.80
N ALA A 473 7.04 16.39 11.61
CA ALA A 473 7.05 17.73 11.03
C ALA A 473 6.54 17.76 9.57
N ILE A 474 7.03 16.83 8.73
CA ILE A 474 6.58 16.69 7.33
C ILE A 474 5.10 16.31 7.25
N ARG A 475 4.62 15.40 8.09
CA ARG A 475 3.18 15.07 8.15
C ARG A 475 2.34 16.28 8.55
N LEU A 476 2.78 17.07 9.54
CA LEU A 476 2.08 18.29 9.94
C LEU A 476 2.09 19.35 8.82
N ALA A 477 3.20 19.53 8.11
CA ALA A 477 3.28 20.42 6.96
C ALA A 477 2.34 19.97 5.82
N LEU A 478 2.39 18.70 5.42
CA LEU A 478 1.51 18.13 4.40
C LEU A 478 0.03 18.18 4.81
N SER A 479 -0.31 18.04 6.11
CA SER A 479 -1.70 18.18 6.59
C SER A 479 -2.25 19.61 6.53
N LYS A 480 -1.38 20.64 6.45
CA LYS A 480 -1.82 22.02 6.19
C LYS A 480 -2.08 22.28 4.71
N ILE A 481 -1.49 21.47 3.82
CA ILE A 481 -1.77 21.53 2.38
C ILE A 481 -2.99 20.65 2.13
N ASP A 482 -4.14 21.27 1.97
CA ASP A 482 -5.40 20.60 1.64
C ASP A 482 -5.26 19.67 0.42
N SER A 483 -6.04 18.60 0.34
CA SER A 483 -6.07 17.69 -0.81
C SER A 483 -7.25 18.07 -1.73
N PRO A 484 -7.07 18.15 -3.07
CA PRO A 484 -8.15 18.48 -3.99
C PRO A 484 -9.28 17.45 -3.95
N GLY A 485 -8.97 16.16 -3.79
CA GLY A 485 -9.96 15.10 -3.57
C GLY A 485 -10.78 15.34 -2.30
N LEU A 486 -10.14 15.61 -1.16
CA LEU A 486 -10.84 15.90 0.09
C LEU A 486 -11.65 17.20 0.03
N GLN A 487 -11.25 18.19 -0.78
CA GLN A 487 -12.07 19.38 -1.05
C GLN A 487 -13.30 19.04 -1.90
N ARG A 488 -13.16 18.17 -2.91
CA ARG A 488 -14.28 17.67 -3.72
C ARG A 488 -15.28 16.85 -2.86
N GLU A 489 -14.79 15.88 -2.08
CA GLU A 489 -15.59 15.06 -1.16
C GLU A 489 -16.40 15.93 -0.18
N ARG A 490 -15.76 16.96 0.43
CA ARG A 490 -16.44 17.91 1.33
C ARG A 490 -17.48 18.75 0.61
N ARG A 491 -17.18 19.24 -0.61
CA ARG A 491 -18.10 20.05 -1.43
C ARG A 491 -19.35 19.26 -1.84
N GLU A 492 -19.18 18.03 -2.32
CA GLU A 492 -20.27 17.17 -2.78
C GLU A 492 -21.17 16.74 -1.60
N ARG A 493 -20.58 16.36 -0.45
CA ARG A 493 -21.35 16.09 0.78
C ARG A 493 -22.10 17.32 1.31
N PHE A 494 -21.55 18.53 1.16
CA PHE A 494 -22.25 19.77 1.50
C PHE A 494 -23.40 20.06 0.52
N ALA A 495 -23.18 19.87 -0.79
CA ALA A 495 -24.20 20.07 -1.82
C ALA A 495 -25.39 19.12 -1.62
N VAL A 496 -25.16 17.83 -1.37
CA VAL A 496 -26.21 16.85 -1.05
C VAL A 496 -27.01 17.27 0.20
N ARG A 497 -26.34 17.71 1.27
CA ARG A 497 -27.02 18.22 2.48
C ARG A 497 -27.84 19.48 2.20
N LYS A 498 -27.31 20.42 1.40
CA LYS A 498 -28.06 21.62 0.98
C LYS A 498 -29.29 21.23 0.16
N GLN A 499 -29.17 20.28 -0.77
CA GLN A 499 -30.29 19.81 -1.58
C GLN A 499 -31.38 19.17 -0.71
N TYR A 500 -31.06 18.23 0.19
CA TYR A 500 -32.06 17.66 1.10
C TYR A 500 -32.75 18.73 1.94
N LEU A 501 -32.01 19.76 2.37
CA LEU A 501 -32.56 20.86 3.15
C LEU A 501 -33.42 21.81 2.28
N GLN A 502 -33.17 21.92 0.97
CA GLN A 502 -34.02 22.58 -0.04
C GLN A 502 -35.22 21.74 -0.51
N GLU A 503 -35.16 20.40 -0.38
CA GLU A 503 -36.30 19.49 -0.63
C GLU A 503 -37.21 19.41 0.63
N THR A 504 -36.69 19.72 1.84
CA THR A 504 -37.43 19.65 3.12
C THR A 504 -37.94 21.01 3.61
N LEU A 505 -37.22 22.10 3.34
CA LEU A 505 -37.58 23.48 3.69
C LEU A 505 -37.59 24.33 2.41
N SER A 506 -38.24 25.50 2.46
CA SER A 506 -38.20 26.43 1.32
C SER A 506 -36.77 26.85 0.99
N GLN A 507 -36.52 27.15 -0.28
CA GLN A 507 -35.20 27.55 -0.79
C GLN A 507 -34.57 28.71 0.01
N GLU A 508 -35.39 29.67 0.45
CA GLU A 508 -34.97 30.80 1.29
C GLU A 508 -34.51 30.38 2.69
N ALA A 509 -35.22 29.45 3.33
CA ALA A 509 -34.83 28.90 4.63
C ALA A 509 -33.52 28.09 4.53
N ALA A 510 -33.33 27.38 3.41
CA ALA A 510 -32.10 26.66 3.15
C ALA A 510 -30.90 27.58 2.87
N GLU A 511 -31.12 28.74 2.26
CA GLU A 511 -30.06 29.75 2.09
C GLU A 511 -29.74 30.48 3.39
N LYS A 512 -30.74 30.77 4.25
CA LYS A 512 -30.49 31.23 5.62
C LYS A 512 -29.66 30.23 6.43
N ALA A 513 -29.99 28.94 6.36
CA ALA A 513 -29.21 27.89 7.04
C ALA A 513 -27.77 27.76 6.48
N ALA A 514 -27.60 27.84 5.16
CA ALA A 514 -26.28 27.81 4.53
C ALA A 514 -25.43 29.08 4.78
N GLN A 515 -26.08 30.22 5.06
CA GLN A 515 -25.46 31.48 5.50
C GLN A 515 -25.15 31.51 7.01
N GLY A 516 -25.32 30.40 7.73
CA GLY A 516 -25.18 30.25 9.19
C GLY A 516 -23.76 30.41 9.75
N GLY A 517 -23.07 31.50 9.40
CA GLY A 517 -21.94 32.03 10.16
C GLY A 517 -22.42 32.95 11.29
N ILE A 518 -21.62 33.07 12.35
CA ILE A 518 -21.93 33.74 13.63
C ILE A 518 -22.08 35.29 13.50
N ILE A 519 -22.12 35.82 12.27
CA ILE A 519 -22.06 37.25 11.94
C ILE A 519 -23.40 37.97 12.17
N GLN A 520 -24.53 37.24 12.12
CA GLN A 520 -25.78 37.72 12.70
C GLN A 520 -26.10 36.89 13.94
N GLY A 521 -25.72 37.42 15.11
CA GLY A 521 -26.41 37.05 16.35
C GLY A 521 -27.90 37.30 16.15
N GLU A 522 -28.72 36.33 16.55
CA GLU A 522 -30.12 36.26 16.18
C GLU A 522 -30.86 37.56 16.50
N LYS A 523 -31.36 38.25 15.46
CA LYS A 523 -32.09 39.50 15.63
C LYS A 523 -33.41 39.19 16.31
N ILE A 524 -33.43 39.32 17.64
CA ILE A 524 -34.62 39.26 18.49
C ILE A 524 -35.74 40.03 17.78
N SER A 525 -36.70 39.28 17.25
CA SER A 525 -37.72 39.83 16.38
C SER A 525 -38.79 40.49 17.23
N ARG A 526 -39.56 41.40 16.61
CA ARG A 526 -40.74 41.95 17.25
C ARG A 526 -41.72 40.84 17.69
N SER A 527 -41.83 39.76 16.91
CA SER A 527 -42.67 38.61 17.25
C SER A 527 -42.19 37.84 18.48
N THR A 528 -40.89 37.56 18.64
CA THR A 528 -40.42 36.85 19.85
C THR A 528 -40.56 37.71 21.10
N LEU A 529 -40.40 39.04 20.99
CA LEU A 529 -40.69 39.98 22.09
C LEU A 529 -42.19 40.01 22.44
N GLU A 530 -43.09 39.98 21.46
CA GLU A 530 -44.54 39.97 21.70
C GLU A 530 -45.04 38.63 22.26
N GLU A 531 -44.44 37.51 21.85
CA GLU A 531 -44.76 36.17 22.39
C GLU A 531 -44.22 35.98 23.82
N GLU A 532 -42.97 36.40 24.10
CA GLU A 532 -42.39 36.35 25.44
C GLU A 532 -43.10 37.34 26.39
N ALA A 533 -43.53 38.50 25.90
CA ALA A 533 -44.37 39.42 26.67
C ALA A 533 -45.71 38.76 27.07
N ARG A 534 -46.35 38.01 26.18
CA ARG A 534 -47.56 37.21 26.49
C ARG A 534 -47.28 36.12 27.52
N GLU A 535 -46.20 35.36 27.40
CA GLU A 535 -45.80 34.39 28.42
C GLU A 535 -45.59 35.06 29.79
N SER A 536 -44.96 36.24 29.81
CA SER A 536 -44.70 37.00 31.05
C SER A 536 -45.95 37.57 31.72
N THR A 537 -47.03 37.83 30.97
CA THR A 537 -48.33 38.23 31.55
C THR A 537 -49.16 37.02 31.99
N LEU A 538 -49.00 35.86 31.35
CA LEU A 538 -49.66 34.60 31.73
C LEU A 538 -49.05 33.94 32.96
N ARG A 539 -47.71 33.94 33.09
CA ARG A 539 -46.98 33.32 34.21
C ARG A 539 -46.65 34.30 35.34
N GLY A 540 -46.96 35.59 35.14
CA GLY A 540 -46.57 36.69 36.02
C GLY A 540 -45.09 37.09 35.83
N HIS A 541 -44.72 38.26 36.37
CA HIS A 541 -43.33 38.73 36.32
C HIS A 541 -42.41 37.73 37.03
N GLY A 542 -41.58 37.02 36.25
CA GLY A 542 -40.85 35.82 36.67
C GLY A 542 -39.85 35.99 37.82
N THR A 543 -39.08 34.94 38.05
CA THR A 543 -38.04 34.83 39.07
C THR A 543 -37.00 35.94 38.98
N ALA A 544 -36.22 36.13 40.06
CA ALA A 544 -35.15 37.13 40.09
C ALA A 544 -34.08 36.90 39.01
N GLU A 545 -33.90 35.65 38.57
CA GLU A 545 -32.99 35.24 37.51
C GLU A 545 -33.51 35.62 36.11
N GLU A 546 -34.79 35.33 35.80
CA GLU A 546 -35.43 35.79 34.55
C GLU A 546 -35.41 37.32 34.47
N ARG A 547 -35.65 38.01 35.59
CA ARG A 547 -35.51 39.49 35.72
C ARG A 547 -34.06 40.00 35.71
N PHE A 548 -33.06 39.13 35.73
CA PHE A 548 -31.65 39.51 35.52
C PHE A 548 -31.33 39.45 34.02
N TRP A 549 -31.59 38.31 33.37
CA TRP A 549 -31.33 38.11 31.94
C TRP A 549 -32.18 39.03 31.05
N ALA A 550 -33.42 39.33 31.43
CA ALA A 550 -34.32 40.21 30.68
C ALA A 550 -33.87 41.69 30.55
N ARG A 551 -32.77 42.11 31.21
CA ARG A 551 -32.30 43.51 31.27
C ARG A 551 -31.40 43.94 30.11
N GLN A 552 -30.74 43.00 29.43
CA GLN A 552 -29.81 43.25 28.34
C GLN A 552 -29.96 42.08 27.36
N ARG A 553 -30.93 42.21 26.45
CA ARG A 553 -31.40 41.12 25.59
C ARG A 553 -30.58 41.05 24.31
N GLY A 554 -30.32 42.20 23.70
CA GLY A 554 -29.54 42.31 22.47
C GLY A 554 -28.08 42.72 22.70
N GLN A 555 -27.16 42.22 21.86
CA GLN A 555 -25.73 42.60 21.87
C GLN A 555 -25.52 44.13 21.89
N GLY A 556 -26.37 44.89 21.18
CA GLY A 556 -26.32 46.36 21.16
C GLY A 556 -26.64 47.00 22.52
N GLU A 557 -27.57 46.44 23.28
CA GLU A 557 -27.94 46.90 24.63
C GLU A 557 -26.81 46.60 25.63
N THR A 558 -26.24 45.37 25.56
CA THR A 558 -25.07 44.98 26.35
C THR A 558 -23.87 45.88 26.09
N ILE A 559 -23.60 46.22 24.81
CA ILE A 559 -22.52 47.15 24.44
C ILE A 559 -22.83 48.57 24.91
N ALA A 560 -24.06 49.06 24.79
CA ALA A 560 -24.46 50.40 25.25
C ALA A 560 -24.33 50.54 26.77
N MET A 561 -24.81 49.54 27.53
CA MET A 561 -24.66 49.50 28.99
C MET A 561 -23.21 49.32 29.42
N GLY A 562 -22.43 48.47 28.73
CA GLY A 562 -21.00 48.32 28.96
C GLY A 562 -20.25 49.64 28.77
N ARG A 563 -20.50 50.37 27.68
CA ARG A 563 -19.95 51.72 27.46
C ARG A 563 -20.39 52.71 28.54
N SER A 564 -21.65 52.68 28.96
CA SER A 564 -22.18 53.52 30.04
C SER A 564 -21.48 53.28 31.38
N PHE A 565 -21.20 52.02 31.73
CA PHE A 565 -20.45 51.67 32.93
C PHE A 565 -18.96 52.02 32.81
N ILE A 566 -18.32 51.77 31.66
CA ILE A 566 -16.92 52.15 31.42
C ILE A 566 -16.75 53.68 31.55
N ASN A 567 -17.62 54.48 30.94
CA ASN A 567 -17.55 55.94 31.03
C ASN A 567 -17.83 56.48 32.45
N LYS A 568 -18.51 55.71 33.32
CA LYS A 568 -18.74 56.06 34.74
C LYS A 568 -17.63 55.56 35.68
N ALA A 569 -16.81 54.61 35.23
CA ALA A 569 -15.71 54.04 36.00
C ALA A 569 -14.33 54.54 35.54
N ALA A 570 -14.26 55.18 34.38
CA ALA A 570 -13.06 55.87 33.92
C ALA A 570 -12.74 57.06 34.85
N PRO A 571 -11.50 57.19 35.35
CA PRO A 571 -11.11 58.37 36.12
C PRO A 571 -11.12 59.60 35.22
N GLU A 572 -11.52 60.75 35.77
CA GLU A 572 -11.46 62.02 35.06
C GLU A 572 -10.02 62.31 34.61
N GLN A 573 -9.83 62.62 33.34
CA GLN A 573 -8.52 63.06 32.84
C GLN A 573 -8.25 64.45 33.40
N VAL A 574 -7.36 64.53 34.39
CA VAL A 574 -6.84 65.79 34.92
C VAL A 574 -6.11 66.52 33.79
N GLU A 575 -6.74 67.56 33.24
CA GLU A 575 -6.10 68.45 32.27
C GLU A 575 -4.86 69.08 32.90
N SER A 576 -3.68 68.72 32.39
CA SER A 576 -2.46 69.41 32.77
C SER A 576 -2.44 70.81 32.16
N LYS A 577 -2.91 71.78 32.95
CA LYS A 577 -2.72 73.20 32.65
C LYS A 577 -1.24 73.45 32.36
N LYS A 578 -0.94 73.83 31.11
CA LYS A 578 0.32 74.50 30.81
C LYS A 578 0.25 75.90 31.39
N GLU A 579 0.96 76.12 32.48
CA GLU A 579 1.37 77.48 32.85
C GLU A 579 2.52 77.93 31.93
N LEU A 580 2.80 79.24 31.95
CA LEU A 580 3.59 79.98 30.95
C LEU A 580 5.11 79.78 31.08
#